data_AF-A0A1M2Z4L2-F1
#
_entry.id   AF-A0A1M2Z4L2-F1
#
_cell.length_a   1.000
_cell.length_b   1.000
_cell.length_c   1.000
_cell.angle_alpha   90.00
_cell.angle_beta   90.00
_cell.angle_gamma   90.00
#
_symmetry.space_group_name_H-M   'P 1'
#
loop_
_entity.id
_entity.type
_entity.pdbx_description
1 polymer ?
#
loop_
_entity_poly.entity_id
_entity_poly.type
_entity_poly.pdbx_seq_one_letter_code
_entity_poly.pdbx_strand_id
1 'polypeptide(L)'
;MTASPRIAGSLTLSRPEEDMPAIPRGDDGEPVFSAPWQAQAFAMAVEAHGKGLFTWKEWAEALGAALKDGDAEPGNDGYYGGWLTALETLLQRKRVVSESEIRERHDAWDRAARATPHGEPIVLGREDRP
;
A
#
# COMPACT_ATOMS: atom_id res chain seq x y z
N MET A 1 -13.92 -46.43 21.96
CA MET A 1 -13.05 -45.92 20.86
C MET A 1 -13.39 -44.46 20.63
N THR A 2 -12.34 -43.64 20.63
CA THR A 2 -12.33 -42.18 20.78
C THR A 2 -12.84 -41.40 19.56
N ALA A 3 -13.29 -40.18 19.87
CA ALA A 3 -13.86 -39.11 19.07
C ALA A 3 -13.10 -38.68 17.79
N SER A 4 -13.83 -38.04 16.87
CA SER A 4 -13.49 -36.67 16.48
C SER A 4 -14.67 -35.95 15.80
N PRO A 5 -15.20 -34.86 16.39
CA PRO A 5 -16.22 -34.03 15.76
C PRO A 5 -15.59 -33.16 14.66
N ARG A 6 -16.30 -33.02 13.53
CA ARG A 6 -16.01 -32.04 12.48
C ARG A 6 -16.01 -30.64 13.12
N ILE A 7 -14.83 -30.03 13.19
CA ILE A 7 -14.71 -28.62 13.55
C ILE A 7 -15.28 -27.80 12.38
N ALA A 8 -16.46 -27.24 12.60
CA ALA A 8 -16.92 -26.07 11.88
C ALA A 8 -15.99 -24.92 12.28
N GLY A 9 -14.92 -24.73 11.51
CA GLY A 9 -14.04 -23.58 11.64
C GLY A 9 -14.78 -22.36 11.12
N SER A 10 -15.37 -21.59 12.03
CA SER A 10 -15.78 -20.22 11.76
C SER A 10 -14.57 -19.48 11.18
N LEU A 11 -14.68 -19.06 9.92
CA LEU A 11 -13.66 -18.29 9.22
C LEU A 11 -13.67 -16.88 9.80
N THR A 12 -13.13 -16.74 11.01
CA THR A 12 -12.91 -15.43 11.63
C THR A 12 -11.60 -14.90 11.05
N LEU A 13 -11.63 -14.60 9.75
CA LEU A 13 -10.69 -13.64 9.19
C LEU A 13 -11.13 -12.32 9.81
N SER A 14 -10.43 -11.87 10.86
CA SER A 14 -10.60 -10.52 11.40
C SER A 14 -10.42 -9.56 10.23
N ARG A 15 -11.53 -9.12 9.67
CA ARG A 15 -11.60 -8.25 8.50
C ARG A 15 -11.19 -6.87 8.97
N PRO A 16 -10.02 -6.33 8.59
CA PRO A 16 -9.57 -5.02 9.06
C PRO A 16 -10.29 -3.89 8.29
N GLU A 17 -11.58 -4.05 7.99
CA GLU A 17 -12.38 -3.06 7.28
C GLU A 17 -13.15 -2.12 8.21
N GLU A 18 -13.13 -2.35 9.52
CA GLU A 18 -13.94 -1.57 10.47
C GLU A 18 -13.39 -0.17 10.80
N ASP A 19 -12.18 0.18 10.37
CA ASP A 19 -11.57 1.49 10.66
C ASP A 19 -11.04 2.23 9.42
N MET A 20 -11.39 1.76 8.22
CA MET A 20 -11.07 2.48 6.98
C MET A 20 -12.16 3.51 6.66
N PRO A 21 -11.83 4.78 6.37
CA PRO A 21 -12.80 5.70 5.80
C PRO A 21 -13.38 5.06 4.55
N ALA A 22 -14.71 5.05 4.43
CA ALA A 22 -15.43 4.38 3.36
C ALA A 22 -14.78 4.69 2.01
N ILE A 23 -14.17 3.67 1.40
CA ILE A 23 -13.54 3.79 0.09
C ILE A 23 -14.63 4.28 -0.87
N PRO A 24 -14.41 5.39 -1.61
CA PRO A 24 -15.38 5.86 -2.60
C PRO A 24 -15.75 4.71 -3.55
N ARG A 25 -17.05 4.43 -3.69
CA ARG A 25 -17.57 3.43 -4.62
C ARG A 25 -17.92 4.11 -5.95
N GLY A 26 -17.70 3.40 -7.06
CA GLY A 26 -18.06 3.87 -8.39
C GLY A 26 -19.58 3.90 -8.59
N ASP A 27 -20.02 4.51 -9.70
CA ASP A 27 -21.45 4.65 -10.06
C ASP A 27 -22.17 3.30 -10.26
N ASP A 28 -21.42 2.21 -10.44
CA ASP A 28 -21.89 0.83 -10.58
C ASP A 28 -21.87 0.02 -9.26
N GLY A 29 -21.38 0.62 -8.17
CA GLY A 29 -21.27 -0.01 -6.85
C GLY A 29 -19.98 -0.79 -6.61
N GLU A 30 -19.09 -0.89 -7.59
CA GLU A 30 -17.79 -1.53 -7.42
C GLU A 30 -16.81 -0.62 -6.65
N PRO A 31 -15.89 -1.18 -5.84
CA PRO A 31 -14.84 -0.41 -5.21
C PRO A 31 -13.96 0.26 -6.28
N VAL A 32 -13.80 1.59 -6.21
CA VAL A 32 -12.88 2.34 -7.11
C VAL A 32 -11.43 1.86 -6.95
N PHE A 33 -11.12 1.31 -5.77
CA PHE A 33 -9.83 0.74 -5.42
C PHE A 33 -10.00 -0.74 -5.07
N SER A 34 -9.23 -1.61 -5.72
CA SER A 34 -9.26 -3.06 -5.48
C SER A 34 -8.56 -3.46 -4.20
N ALA A 35 -7.74 -2.57 -3.63
CA ALA A 35 -7.09 -2.79 -2.35
C ALA A 35 -6.93 -1.48 -1.57
N PRO A 36 -6.93 -1.53 -0.22
CA PRO A 36 -6.74 -0.36 0.65
C PRO A 36 -5.51 0.49 0.31
N TRP A 37 -4.39 -0.15 -0.04
CA TRP A 37 -3.13 0.53 -0.33
C TRP A 37 -3.24 1.42 -1.59
N GLN A 38 -4.10 1.07 -2.54
CA GLN A 38 -4.31 1.87 -3.76
C GLN A 38 -4.97 3.22 -3.41
N ALA A 39 -5.96 3.20 -2.52
CA ALA A 39 -6.61 4.41 -2.02
C ALA A 39 -5.62 5.29 -1.22
N GLN A 40 -4.74 4.67 -0.44
CA GLN A 40 -3.70 5.38 0.30
C GLN A 40 -2.68 6.03 -0.64
N ALA A 41 -2.21 5.32 -1.67
CA ALA A 41 -1.30 5.88 -2.67
C ALA A 41 -1.93 7.07 -3.41
N PHE A 42 -3.21 6.96 -3.78
CA PHE A 42 -3.98 8.06 -4.36
C PHE A 42 -4.05 9.27 -3.42
N ALA A 43 -4.44 9.06 -2.16
CA ALA A 43 -4.55 10.12 -1.17
C ALA A 43 -3.20 10.83 -0.95
N MET A 44 -2.10 10.08 -0.84
CA MET A 44 -0.76 10.66 -0.70
C MET A 44 -0.37 11.52 -1.91
N ALA A 45 -0.69 11.10 -3.13
CA ALA A 45 -0.41 11.89 -4.33
C ALA A 45 -1.22 13.20 -4.35
N VAL A 46 -2.52 13.13 -4.03
CA VAL A 46 -3.40 14.31 -3.95
C VAL A 46 -2.93 15.29 -2.87
N GLU A 47 -2.58 14.80 -1.69
CA GLU A 47 -2.06 15.61 -0.58
C GLU A 47 -0.71 16.26 -0.92
N ALA A 48 0.21 15.52 -1.54
CA ALA A 48 1.50 16.04 -1.97
C ALA A 48 1.35 17.15 -3.02
N HIS A 49 0.44 16.98 -3.98
CA HIS A 49 0.06 18.03 -4.91
C HIS A 49 -0.58 19.24 -4.20
N GLY A 50 -1.52 18.99 -3.28
CA GLY A 50 -2.21 20.04 -2.50
C GLY A 50 -1.24 20.89 -1.67
N LYS A 51 -0.13 20.30 -1.22
CA LYS A 51 0.99 20.99 -0.54
C LYS A 51 1.97 21.68 -1.49
N GLY A 52 1.77 21.59 -2.80
CA GLY A 52 2.62 22.22 -3.81
C GLY A 52 3.97 21.53 -4.02
N LEU A 53 4.13 20.27 -3.61
CA LEU A 53 5.38 19.53 -3.79
C LEU A 53 5.68 19.26 -5.28
N PHE A 54 4.64 19.08 -6.08
CA PHE A 54 4.72 18.95 -7.53
C PHE A 54 3.42 19.46 -8.17
N THR A 55 3.47 19.71 -9.48
CA THR A 55 2.30 20.05 -10.30
C THR A 55 1.70 18.81 -10.95
N TRP A 56 0.43 18.87 -11.36
CA TRP A 56 -0.19 17.79 -12.13
C TRP A 56 0.51 17.49 -13.46
N LYS A 57 1.21 18.48 -14.05
CA LYS A 57 2.04 18.26 -15.24
C LYS A 57 3.24 17.37 -14.93
N GLU A 58 3.98 17.68 -13.87
CA GLU A 58 5.10 16.84 -13.41
C GLU A 58 4.62 15.43 -13.02
N TRP A 59 3.44 15.33 -12.41
CA TRP A 59 2.78 14.05 -12.12
C TRP A 59 2.53 13.22 -13.37
N ALA A 60 1.87 13.80 -14.38
CA ALA A 60 1.56 13.10 -15.63
C ALA A 60 2.82 12.64 -16.36
N GLU A 61 3.88 13.45 -16.36
CA GLU A 61 5.18 13.09 -16.94
C GLU A 61 5.83 11.92 -16.20
N ALA A 62 5.86 11.96 -14.85
CA ALA A 62 6.43 10.89 -14.03
C ALA A 62 5.64 9.58 -14.15
N LEU A 63 4.31 9.64 -14.10
CA LEU A 63 3.44 8.48 -14.24
C LEU A 63 3.55 7.88 -15.65
N GLY A 64 3.59 8.72 -16.68
CA GLY A 64 3.79 8.27 -18.05
C GLY A 64 5.13 7.56 -18.27
N ALA A 65 6.19 7.99 -17.58
CA ALA A 65 7.47 7.28 -17.57
C ALA A 65 7.37 5.94 -16.81
N ALA A 66 6.81 5.96 -15.60
CA ALA A 66 6.66 4.76 -14.78
C ALA A 66 5.85 3.65 -15.46
N LEU A 67 4.77 4.01 -16.17
CA LEU A 67 3.95 3.05 -16.92
C LEU A 67 4.60 2.55 -18.22
N LYS A 68 5.57 3.29 -18.78
CA LYS A 68 6.34 2.86 -19.96
C LYS A 68 7.48 1.92 -19.58
N ASP A 69 8.13 2.20 -18.46
CA ASP A 69 9.30 1.46 -17.99
C ASP A 69 8.92 0.17 -17.25
N GLY A 70 7.66 0.03 -16.81
CA GLY A 70 7.21 -1.08 -15.97
C GLY A 70 6.97 -2.40 -16.71
N ASP A 71 7.59 -3.47 -16.22
CA ASP A 71 7.11 -4.87 -16.23
C ASP A 71 5.82 -5.00 -15.36
N ALA A 72 4.88 -4.06 -15.50
CA ALA A 72 3.68 -4.03 -14.68
C ALA A 72 2.84 -5.27 -15.00
N GLU A 73 2.61 -6.11 -13.98
CA GLU A 73 1.66 -7.21 -14.07
C GLU A 73 0.34 -6.69 -14.65
N PRO A 74 -0.21 -7.33 -15.70
CA PRO A 74 -1.41 -6.84 -16.35
C PRO A 74 -2.57 -6.82 -15.35
N GLY A 75 -3.14 -5.64 -15.12
CA GLY A 75 -4.27 -5.46 -14.21
C GLY A 75 -4.20 -4.18 -13.38
N ASN A 76 -5.15 -4.04 -12.46
CA ASN A 76 -5.29 -2.84 -11.63
C ASN A 76 -4.09 -2.64 -10.68
N ASP A 77 -3.48 -3.73 -10.20
CA ASP A 77 -2.32 -3.67 -9.32
C ASP A 77 -1.07 -3.12 -10.04
N GLY A 78 -0.88 -3.45 -11.32
CA GLY A 78 0.20 -2.89 -12.12
C GLY A 78 0.04 -1.38 -12.35
N TYR A 79 -1.19 -0.90 -12.55
CA TYR A 79 -1.47 0.53 -12.69
C TYR A 79 -1.14 1.32 -11.42
N TYR A 80 -1.62 0.86 -10.26
CA TYR A 80 -1.30 1.52 -8.99
C TYR A 80 0.15 1.30 -8.54
N GLY A 81 0.81 0.24 -9.00
CA GLY A 81 2.26 0.09 -8.90
C GLY A 81 3.00 1.22 -9.63
N GLY A 82 2.58 1.53 -10.86
CA GLY A 82 3.08 2.69 -11.60
C GLY A 82 2.85 4.03 -10.90
N TRP A 83 1.71 4.19 -10.21
CA TRP A 83 1.44 5.36 -9.35
C TRP A 83 2.44 5.49 -8.22
N LEU A 84 2.75 4.39 -7.52
CA LEU A 84 3.70 4.42 -6.42
C LEU A 84 5.10 4.79 -6.91
N THR A 85 5.56 4.17 -8.02
CA THR A 85 6.84 4.50 -8.66
C THR A 85 6.92 5.97 -9.05
N ALA A 86 5.86 6.53 -9.62
CA ALA A 86 5.80 7.95 -9.98
C ALA A 86 5.88 8.87 -8.76
N LEU A 87 5.15 8.53 -7.69
CA LEU A 87 5.13 9.29 -6.44
C LEU A 87 6.51 9.28 -5.77
N GLU A 88 7.14 8.12 -5.61
CA GLU A 88 8.48 7.99 -5.04
C GLU A 88 9.51 8.78 -5.86
N THR A 89 9.46 8.67 -7.19
CA THR A 89 10.35 9.40 -8.10
C THR A 89 10.22 10.91 -7.91
N LEU A 90 8.99 11.43 -7.81
CA LEU A 90 8.77 12.86 -7.61
C LEU A 90 9.23 13.32 -6.23
N LEU A 91 8.91 12.59 -5.16
CA LEU A 91 9.33 12.94 -3.81
C LEU A 91 10.86 12.93 -3.67
N GLN A 92 11.55 11.99 -4.33
CA GLN A 92 13.01 11.95 -4.39
C GLN A 92 13.59 13.13 -5.18
N ARG A 93 13.05 13.43 -6.37
CA ARG A 93 13.49 14.59 -7.17
C ARG A 93 13.33 15.92 -6.42
N LYS A 94 12.28 16.01 -5.58
CA LYS A 94 12.01 17.17 -4.72
C LYS A 94 12.77 17.12 -3.38
N ARG A 95 13.59 16.08 -3.14
CA ARG A 95 14.38 15.85 -1.91
C ARG A 95 13.53 15.83 -0.64
N VAL A 96 12.27 15.42 -0.76
CA VAL A 96 11.36 15.23 0.38
C VAL A 96 11.68 13.92 1.09
N VAL A 97 12.09 12.90 0.32
CA VAL A 97 12.51 11.60 0.83
C VAL A 97 13.73 11.14 0.02
N SER A 98 14.71 10.55 0.69
CA SER A 98 15.86 9.92 0.06
C SER A 98 15.60 8.45 -0.26
N GLU A 99 16.35 7.90 -1.21
CA GLU A 99 16.30 6.46 -1.52
C GLU A 99 16.67 5.60 -0.30
N SER A 100 17.58 6.08 0.56
CA SER A 100 17.94 5.41 1.81
C SER A 100 16.78 5.35 2.80
N GLU A 101 16.00 6.43 2.95
CA GLU A 101 14.85 6.45 3.86
C GLU A 101 13.73 5.52 3.40
N ILE A 102 13.49 5.44 2.08
CA ILE A 102 12.52 4.48 1.51
C ILE A 102 12.99 3.05 1.77
N ARG A 103 14.27 2.76 1.49
CA ARG A 103 14.84 1.43 1.70
C ARG A 103 14.84 1.03 3.17
N GLU A 104 15.25 1.92 4.06
CA GLU A 104 15.22 1.67 5.51
C GLU A 104 13.80 1.41 6.01
N ARG A 105 12.82 2.15 5.50
CA ARG A 105 11.41 1.92 5.83
C ARG A 105 10.93 0.55 5.35
N HIS A 106 11.30 0.16 4.13
CA HIS A 106 11.01 -1.17 3.60
C HIS A 106 11.62 -2.25 4.50
N ASP A 107 12.93 -2.15 4.77
CA ASP A 107 13.67 -3.10 5.59
C ASP A 107 13.11 -3.22 7.02
N ALA A 108 12.65 -2.11 7.60
CA ALA A 108 12.02 -2.11 8.92
C ALA A 108 10.69 -2.87 8.92
N TRP A 109 9.84 -2.67 7.91
CA TRP A 109 8.61 -3.46 7.75
C TRP A 109 8.90 -4.94 7.54
N ASP A 110 9.94 -5.23 6.77
CA ASP A 110 10.41 -6.58 6.49
C ASP A 110 10.88 -7.31 7.76
N ARG A 111 11.63 -6.62 8.63
CA ARG A 111 12.02 -7.12 9.96
C ARG A 111 10.80 -7.31 10.85
N ALA A 112 9.91 -6.33 10.92
CA ALA A 112 8.70 -6.40 11.72
C ALA A 112 7.79 -7.57 11.31
N ALA A 113 7.65 -7.82 10.00
CA ALA A 113 6.90 -8.95 9.46
C ALA A 113 7.52 -10.29 9.89
N ARG A 114 8.85 -10.43 9.78
CA ARG A 114 9.56 -11.65 10.20
C ARG A 114 9.52 -11.88 11.71
N ALA A 115 9.49 -10.81 12.51
CA ALA A 115 9.42 -10.88 13.97
C ALA A 115 7.98 -11.10 14.50
N THR A 116 6.97 -11.10 13.64
CA THR A 116 5.56 -11.22 14.04
C THR A 116 5.11 -12.68 14.00
N PRO A 117 4.74 -13.30 15.13
CA PRO A 117 4.12 -14.61 15.12
C PRO A 117 2.85 -14.64 14.28
N HIS A 118 2.60 -15.77 13.61
CA HIS A 118 1.41 -15.94 12.79
C HIS A 118 0.13 -15.69 13.60
N GLY A 119 -0.79 -14.90 13.03
CA GLY A 119 -2.05 -14.53 13.67
C GLY A 119 -2.01 -13.20 14.44
N GLU A 120 -0.85 -12.57 14.57
CA GLU A 120 -0.72 -11.25 15.20
C GLU A 120 -0.52 -10.12 14.17
N PRO A 121 -0.94 -8.88 14.46
CA PRO A 121 -0.69 -7.74 13.58
C PRO A 121 0.80 -7.40 13.47
N ILE A 122 1.25 -7.04 12.27
CA ILE A 122 2.59 -6.54 12.03
C ILE A 122 2.65 -5.07 12.46
N VAL A 123 3.57 -4.74 13.36
CA VAL A 123 3.78 -3.38 13.88
C VAL A 123 5.25 -3.02 13.78
N LEU A 124 5.57 -1.86 13.21
CA LEU A 124 6.95 -1.35 13.14
C LEU A 124 7.59 -1.20 14.52
N GLY A 125 8.88 -1.53 14.65
CA GLY A 125 9.62 -1.49 15.91
C GLY A 125 9.30 -2.65 16.85
N ARG A 126 8.53 -3.66 16.40
CA ARG A 126 8.33 -4.90 17.15
C ARG A 126 9.63 -5.68 17.31
N GLU A 127 10.52 -5.61 16.32
CA GLU A 127 11.82 -6.28 16.35
C GLU A 127 12.74 -5.75 17.47
N ASP A 128 12.49 -4.53 17.94
CA ASP A 128 13.29 -3.85 18.96
C ASP A 128 12.73 -4.06 20.39
N ARG A 129 11.67 -4.86 20.53
CA ARG A 129 11.06 -5.17 21.83
C ARG A 129 11.88 -6.26 22.53
N PRO A 130 12.33 -6.04 23.78
CA PRO A 130 13.14 -7.00 24.53
C PRO A 130 12.41 -8.31 24.83
#